data_AF-A0A176YXC7-F1
#
_entry.id   AF-A0A176YXC7-F1
#
_cell.length_a   1.000
_cell.length_b   1.000
_cell.length_c   1.000
_cell.angle_alpha   90.00
_cell.angle_beta   90.00
_cell.angle_gamma   90.00
#
_symmetry.space_group_name_H-M   'P 1'
#
loop_
_entity.id
_entity.type
_entity.pdbx_description
1 polymer ?
#
loop_
_entity_poly.entity_id
_entity_poly.type
_entity_poly.pdbx_seq_one_letter_code
_entity_poly.pdbx_strand_id
1 'polypeptide(L)'
;MESSRRFKPPWTLVRENSECYVVKDANGVTLAWLYCRDDAQRYSFGVSKLSSDEARRIGKAIARIPEFLMPRQGFYPRGGGPRVRADRPYHVALEDRYIREHWDEIYALCRLNSLPFNATGEVIQNDGVWRVYEFTWQMDAILFWDRFEGRWLRGTEFHYPERPENLPSLKPLENWPKFNPRNLR
;
A
#
# COMPACT_ATOMS: atom_id res chain seq x y z
N MET A 1 -5.60 -23.32 19.85
CA MET A 1 -4.32 -22.71 20.25
C MET A 1 -3.84 -21.86 19.09
N GLU A 2 -4.03 -20.55 19.16
CA GLU A 2 -3.40 -19.63 18.20
C GLU A 2 -1.88 -19.80 18.34
N SER A 3 -1.24 -20.26 17.28
CA SER A 3 0.22 -20.25 17.21
C SER A 3 0.65 -18.79 17.21
N SER A 4 1.15 -18.31 18.35
CA SER A 4 1.76 -16.98 18.47
C SER A 4 2.75 -16.83 17.32
N ARG A 5 2.42 -15.94 16.37
CA ARG A 5 3.18 -15.77 15.11
C ARG A 5 4.64 -15.55 15.45
N ARG A 6 5.54 -16.40 14.92
CA ARG A 6 6.99 -16.37 15.25
C ARG A 6 7.66 -15.04 14.89
N PHE A 7 7.19 -14.38 13.83
CA PHE A 7 7.71 -13.09 13.36
C PHE A 7 6.58 -12.09 13.27
N LYS A 8 6.52 -11.14 14.20
CA LYS A 8 5.37 -10.22 14.28
C LYS A 8 5.49 -9.12 13.23
N PRO A 9 4.43 -8.85 12.43
CA PRO A 9 4.39 -7.65 11.61
C PRO A 9 4.24 -6.39 12.51
N PRO A 10 4.60 -5.20 12.01
CA PRO A 10 5.21 -4.93 10.71
C PRO A 10 6.68 -5.35 10.68
N TRP A 11 7.15 -5.82 9.53
CA TRP A 11 8.58 -5.97 9.29
C TRP A 11 9.10 -4.65 8.72
N THR A 12 10.29 -4.23 9.16
CA THR A 12 10.88 -2.94 8.80
C THR A 12 12.24 -3.13 8.19
N LEU A 13 12.59 -2.30 7.21
CA LEU A 13 13.91 -2.26 6.60
C LEU A 13 14.74 -1.16 7.27
N VAL A 14 15.86 -1.52 7.89
CA VAL A 14 16.80 -0.62 8.55
C VAL A 14 18.10 -0.58 7.75
N ARG A 15 18.68 0.60 7.55
CA ARG A 15 20.06 0.73 7.07
C ARG A 15 20.98 0.65 8.29
N GLU A 16 21.71 -0.45 8.44
CA GLU A 16 22.59 -0.64 9.60
C GLU A 16 23.95 0.05 9.38
N ASN A 17 24.48 -0.01 8.15
CA ASN A 17 25.71 0.68 7.76
C ASN A 17 25.74 0.93 6.24
N SER A 18 26.82 1.54 5.73
CA SER A 18 26.99 1.82 4.30
C SER A 18 27.04 0.58 3.41
N GLU A 19 27.26 -0.62 3.96
CA GLU A 19 27.35 -1.86 3.19
C GLU A 19 26.16 -2.81 3.41
N CYS A 20 25.15 -2.44 4.22
CA CYS A 20 24.12 -3.39 4.60
C CYS A 20 22.77 -2.78 4.99
N TYR A 21 21.71 -3.47 4.56
CA TYR A 21 20.36 -3.31 5.06
C TYR A 21 19.92 -4.55 5.85
N VAL A 22 19.08 -4.34 6.86
CA VAL A 22 18.55 -5.40 7.73
C VAL A 22 17.05 -5.31 7.77
N VAL A 23 16.37 -6.44 7.58
CA VAL A 23 14.93 -6.55 7.82
C VAL A 23 14.72 -7.04 9.24
N LYS A 24 13.97 -6.29 10.05
CA LYS A 24 13.65 -6.64 11.45
C LYS A 24 12.13 -6.77 11.63
N ASP A 25 11.69 -7.71 12.45
CA ASP A 25 10.29 -7.82 12.86
C ASP A 25 9.92 -6.76 13.92
N ALA A 26 8.65 -6.72 14.34
CA ALA A 26 8.17 -5.76 15.33
C ALA A 26 8.80 -5.93 16.73
N ASN A 27 9.37 -7.08 17.04
CA ASN A 27 10.10 -7.32 18.30
C ASN A 27 11.61 -7.06 18.16
N GLY A 28 12.06 -6.60 16.99
CA GLY A 28 13.48 -6.36 16.70
C GLY A 28 14.26 -7.60 16.26
N VAL A 29 13.59 -8.73 16.02
CA VAL A 29 14.24 -9.95 15.52
C VAL A 29 14.69 -9.74 14.08
N THR A 30 15.98 -9.95 13.82
CA THR A 30 16.53 -9.85 12.47
C THR A 30 16.08 -11.03 11.60
N LEU A 31 15.41 -10.72 10.50
CA LEU A 31 14.86 -11.69 9.55
C LEU A 31 15.76 -11.90 8.32
N ALA A 32 16.43 -10.84 7.85
CA ALA A 32 17.30 -10.90 6.69
C ALA A 32 18.41 -9.84 6.74
N TRP A 33 19.61 -10.21 6.29
CA TRP A 33 20.73 -9.31 6.03
C TRP A 33 20.91 -9.17 4.52
N LEU A 34 21.02 -7.93 4.04
CA LEU A 34 21.13 -7.60 2.63
C LEU A 34 22.39 -6.76 2.42
N TYR A 35 23.48 -7.46 2.12
CA TYR A 35 24.76 -6.83 1.84
C TYR A 35 24.74 -6.18 0.47
N CYS A 36 25.24 -4.95 0.42
CA CYS A 36 25.33 -4.15 -0.78
C CYS A 36 26.66 -3.41 -0.83
N ARG A 37 27.08 -3.05 -2.04
CA ARG A 37 28.26 -2.23 -2.25
C ARG A 37 28.11 -1.41 -3.52
N ASP A 38 28.31 -0.10 -3.40
CA ASP A 38 28.17 0.83 -4.53
C ASP A 38 29.47 1.00 -5.33
N ASP A 39 30.60 0.49 -4.84
CA ASP A 39 31.90 0.55 -5.52
C ASP A 39 32.14 -0.63 -6.49
N ALA A 40 31.15 -1.50 -6.72
CA ALA A 40 31.28 -2.72 -7.50
C ALA A 40 31.77 -2.46 -8.95
N GLN A 41 31.62 -1.24 -9.45
CA GLN A 41 32.19 -0.81 -10.74
C GLN A 41 33.71 -0.55 -10.73
N ARG A 42 34.34 -0.33 -9.57
CA ARG A 42 35.78 0.00 -9.47
C ARG A 42 36.70 -1.21 -9.38
N TYR A 43 36.19 -2.37 -8.96
CA TYR A 43 36.99 -3.58 -8.80
C TYR A 43 36.26 -4.78 -9.42
N SER A 44 36.81 -5.32 -10.51
CA SER A 44 36.29 -6.47 -11.25
C SER A 44 36.24 -7.79 -10.45
N PHE A 45 36.73 -7.81 -9.22
CA PHE A 45 36.76 -8.98 -8.33
C PHE A 45 35.61 -9.03 -7.30
N GLY A 46 34.52 -8.27 -7.51
CA GLY A 46 33.37 -8.16 -6.59
C GLY A 46 31.99 -8.44 -7.18
N VAL A 47 31.93 -9.13 -8.33
CA VAL A 47 30.78 -9.20 -9.27
C VAL A 47 29.49 -9.85 -8.71
N SER A 48 29.48 -10.33 -7.45
CA SER A 48 28.31 -10.96 -6.83
C SER A 48 27.57 -10.10 -5.78
N LYS A 49 27.94 -8.83 -5.60
CA LYS A 49 27.29 -7.96 -4.61
C LYS A 49 26.20 -7.07 -5.25
N LEU A 50 25.08 -6.94 -4.54
CA LEU A 50 24.01 -6.01 -4.89
C LEU A 50 24.49 -4.56 -4.77
N SER A 51 23.97 -3.67 -5.61
CA SER A 51 24.03 -2.22 -5.34
C SER A 51 23.17 -1.86 -4.14
N SER A 52 23.42 -0.71 -3.52
CA SER A 52 22.61 -0.21 -2.41
C SER A 52 21.13 -0.06 -2.79
N ASP A 53 20.84 0.34 -4.03
CA ASP A 53 19.45 0.47 -4.47
C ASP A 53 18.77 -0.89 -4.68
N GLU A 54 19.47 -1.87 -5.23
CA GLU A 54 18.95 -3.24 -5.38
C GLU A 54 18.67 -3.89 -4.03
N ALA A 55 19.61 -3.81 -3.09
CA ALA A 55 19.42 -4.32 -1.73
C ALA A 55 18.25 -3.63 -1.02
N ARG A 56 18.12 -2.30 -1.18
CA ARG A 56 16.98 -1.55 -0.65
C ARG A 56 15.65 -2.02 -1.25
N ARG A 57 15.59 -2.25 -2.57
CA ARG A 57 14.39 -2.74 -3.26
C ARG A 57 14.00 -4.15 -2.80
N ILE A 58 14.97 -5.07 -2.72
CA ILE A 58 14.75 -6.44 -2.24
C ILE A 58 14.31 -6.42 -0.78
N GLY A 59 14.96 -5.65 0.08
CA GLY A 59 14.62 -5.55 1.50
C GLY A 59 13.23 -4.98 1.73
N LYS A 60 12.81 -3.99 0.94
CA LYS A 60 11.42 -3.51 0.94
C LYS A 60 10.44 -4.60 0.53
N ALA A 61 10.78 -5.47 -0.42
CA ALA A 61 9.92 -6.59 -0.79
C ALA A 61 9.81 -7.63 0.33
N ILE A 62 10.93 -7.98 0.98
CA ILE A 62 10.95 -8.92 2.12
C ILE A 62 10.13 -8.38 3.29
N ALA A 63 10.28 -7.09 3.63
CA ALA A 63 9.52 -6.46 4.71
C ALA A 63 7.98 -6.51 4.49
N ARG A 64 7.54 -6.80 3.26
CA ARG A 64 6.12 -6.89 2.88
C ARG A 64 5.60 -8.32 2.80
N ILE A 65 6.44 -9.33 3.02
CA ILE A 65 6.04 -10.75 3.04
C ILE A 65 4.86 -11.04 4.00
N PRO A 66 4.75 -10.42 5.19
CA PRO A 66 3.58 -10.61 6.04
C PRO A 66 2.27 -10.21 5.35
N GLU A 67 2.32 -9.19 4.49
CA GLU A 67 1.17 -8.74 3.69
C GLU A 67 0.86 -9.74 2.57
N PHE A 68 1.89 -10.39 2.01
CA PHE A 68 1.74 -11.38 0.93
C PHE A 68 1.24 -12.75 1.39
N LEU A 69 1.76 -13.25 2.51
CA LEU A 69 1.47 -14.60 2.98
C LEU A 69 0.19 -14.69 3.82
N MET A 70 -0.42 -13.55 4.16
CA MET A 70 -1.65 -13.50 4.95
C MET A 70 -2.68 -12.60 4.24
N PRO A 71 -3.22 -13.01 3.06
CA PRO A 71 -4.29 -12.27 2.44
C PRO A 71 -5.42 -12.11 3.46
N ARG A 72 -5.76 -10.86 3.78
CA ARG A 72 -6.79 -10.60 4.80
C ARG A 72 -8.12 -11.14 4.32
N GLN A 73 -8.83 -11.86 5.20
CA GLN A 73 -10.14 -12.44 4.87
C GLN A 73 -11.12 -11.34 4.46
N GLY A 74 -11.99 -11.60 3.48
CA GLY A 74 -12.97 -10.62 2.98
C GLY A 74 -12.45 -9.66 1.89
N PHE A 75 -11.13 -9.50 1.73
CA PHE A 75 -10.53 -8.54 0.81
C PHE A 75 -10.00 -9.21 -0.47
N TYR A 76 -10.89 -9.66 -1.34
CA TYR A 76 -10.49 -10.46 -2.50
C TYR A 76 -10.02 -9.60 -3.68
N PRO A 77 -9.14 -10.12 -4.56
CA PRO A 77 -9.00 -9.60 -5.92
C PRO A 77 -10.36 -9.35 -6.56
N ARG A 78 -10.47 -8.31 -7.38
CA ARG A 78 -11.71 -8.00 -8.10
C ARG A 78 -12.18 -9.19 -8.93
N GLY A 79 -11.24 -9.96 -9.51
CA GLY A 79 -11.49 -11.22 -10.22
C GLY A 79 -12.12 -11.10 -11.61
N GLY A 80 -12.76 -9.97 -11.94
CA GLY A 80 -13.36 -9.68 -13.24
C GLY A 80 -13.94 -8.27 -13.33
N GLY A 81 -14.57 -7.93 -14.46
CA GLY A 81 -15.15 -6.60 -14.72
C GLY A 81 -14.36 -5.78 -15.74
N PRO A 82 -14.88 -4.60 -16.15
CA PRO A 82 -14.21 -3.74 -17.10
C PRO A 82 -12.83 -3.29 -16.61
N ARG A 83 -11.87 -3.16 -17.55
CA ARG A 83 -10.55 -2.53 -17.33
C ARG A 83 -9.69 -3.18 -16.23
N VAL A 84 -9.95 -4.44 -15.88
CA VAL A 84 -9.12 -5.19 -14.92
C VAL A 84 -7.78 -5.55 -15.52
N ARG A 85 -6.73 -5.40 -14.72
CA ARG A 85 -5.37 -5.81 -15.05
C ARG A 85 -4.86 -6.86 -14.06
N ALA A 86 -4.19 -7.89 -14.59
CA ALA A 86 -3.65 -8.96 -13.76
C ALA A 86 -2.57 -8.47 -12.78
N ASP A 87 -1.81 -7.43 -13.13
CA ASP A 87 -0.79 -6.80 -12.27
C ASP A 87 -1.36 -5.83 -11.23
N ARG A 88 -2.67 -5.53 -11.30
CA ARG A 88 -3.39 -4.62 -10.38
C ARG A 88 -4.75 -5.21 -10.01
N PRO A 89 -4.76 -6.33 -9.27
CA PRO A 89 -5.97 -7.13 -9.11
C PRO A 89 -7.00 -6.52 -8.15
N TYR A 90 -6.63 -5.56 -7.30
CA TYR A 90 -7.50 -4.99 -6.27
C TYR A 90 -8.09 -3.67 -6.72
N HIS A 91 -9.38 -3.46 -6.45
CA HIS A 91 -10.09 -2.26 -6.89
C HIS A 91 -10.99 -1.73 -5.79
N VAL A 92 -10.98 -0.41 -5.64
CA VAL A 92 -11.83 0.31 -4.69
C VAL A 92 -12.49 1.46 -5.44
N ALA A 93 -13.79 1.64 -5.22
CA ALA A 93 -14.54 2.75 -5.78
C ALA A 93 -14.77 3.84 -4.73
N LEU A 94 -14.57 5.11 -5.10
CA LEU A 94 -14.98 6.27 -4.31
C LEU A 94 -16.11 7.00 -5.03
N GLU A 95 -17.01 7.63 -4.27
CA GLU A 95 -18.07 8.44 -4.85
C GLU A 95 -17.49 9.73 -5.47
N ASP A 96 -17.94 10.09 -6.68
CA ASP A 96 -17.46 11.24 -7.45
C ASP A 96 -17.65 12.55 -6.67
N ARG A 97 -18.75 12.68 -5.92
CA ARG A 97 -19.00 13.85 -5.07
C ARG A 97 -17.98 13.95 -3.93
N TYR A 98 -17.77 12.86 -3.19
CA TYR A 98 -16.76 12.80 -2.13
C TYR A 98 -15.37 13.15 -2.67
N ILE A 99 -14.99 12.61 -3.83
CA ILE A 99 -13.69 12.92 -4.46
C ILE A 99 -13.56 14.41 -4.72
N ARG A 100 -14.58 15.08 -5.27
CA ARG A 100 -14.53 16.52 -5.58
C ARG A 100 -14.42 17.37 -4.32
N GLU A 101 -15.11 16.98 -3.25
CA GLU A 101 -15.10 17.71 -1.98
C GLU A 101 -13.77 17.51 -1.21
N HIS A 102 -13.10 16.36 -1.39
CA HIS A 102 -11.92 15.96 -0.64
C HIS A 102 -10.64 15.80 -1.49
N TRP A 103 -10.62 16.28 -2.74
CA TRP A 103 -9.54 16.00 -3.69
C TRP A 103 -8.15 16.30 -3.15
N ASP A 104 -7.95 17.51 -2.62
CA ASP A 104 -6.64 17.96 -2.12
C ASP A 104 -6.18 17.13 -0.92
N GLU A 105 -7.10 16.76 -0.04
CA GLU A 105 -6.83 15.92 1.14
C GLU A 105 -6.44 14.49 0.71
N ILE A 106 -7.22 13.88 -0.19
CA ILE A 106 -6.93 12.53 -0.72
C ILE A 106 -5.55 12.54 -1.39
N TYR A 107 -5.30 13.51 -2.26
CA TYR A 107 -4.03 13.62 -2.99
C TYR A 107 -2.85 13.77 -2.02
N ALA A 108 -2.96 14.67 -1.03
CA ALA A 108 -1.90 14.90 -0.05
C ALA A 108 -1.65 13.67 0.85
N LEU A 109 -2.70 13.02 1.35
CA LEU A 109 -2.59 11.81 2.18
C LEU A 109 -1.97 10.65 1.41
N CYS A 110 -2.44 10.41 0.19
CA CYS A 110 -1.89 9.35 -0.67
C CYS A 110 -0.40 9.60 -0.93
N ARG A 111 -0.02 10.84 -1.27
CA ARG A 111 1.39 11.19 -1.50
C ARG A 111 2.26 11.01 -0.25
N LEU A 112 1.81 11.51 0.92
CA LEU A 112 2.53 11.39 2.19
C LEU A 112 2.79 9.93 2.57
N ASN A 113 1.81 9.06 2.32
CA ASN A 113 1.85 7.66 2.69
C ASN A 113 2.36 6.75 1.57
N SER A 114 2.76 7.31 0.42
CA SER A 114 3.14 6.55 -0.78
C SER A 114 2.05 5.55 -1.22
N LEU A 115 0.79 5.92 -1.00
CA LEU A 115 -0.37 5.14 -1.40
C LEU A 115 -0.70 5.42 -2.87
N PRO A 116 -0.81 4.41 -3.74
CA PRO A 116 -1.21 4.61 -5.13
C PRO A 116 -2.60 5.26 -5.24
N PHE A 117 -2.75 6.25 -6.10
CA PHE A 117 -4.05 6.90 -6.38
C PHE A 117 -4.34 6.85 -7.88
N ASN A 118 -4.40 5.63 -8.42
CA ASN A 118 -4.48 5.37 -9.85
C ASN A 118 -5.93 5.13 -10.28
N ALA A 119 -6.56 6.10 -10.95
CA ALA A 119 -7.88 5.92 -11.51
C ALA A 119 -7.84 5.02 -12.74
N THR A 120 -8.80 4.10 -12.87
CA THR A 120 -8.94 3.24 -14.07
C THR A 120 -9.67 3.95 -15.22
N GLY A 121 -10.33 5.08 -14.92
CA GLY A 121 -11.28 5.76 -15.81
C GLY A 121 -12.66 5.09 -15.88
N GLU A 122 -12.86 3.97 -15.17
CA GLU A 122 -14.17 3.34 -15.04
C GLU A 122 -15.10 4.16 -14.17
N VAL A 123 -16.38 4.17 -14.55
CA VAL A 123 -17.46 4.84 -13.83
C VAL A 123 -18.59 3.84 -13.61
N ILE A 124 -19.02 3.69 -12.36
CA ILE A 124 -20.16 2.85 -11.99
C ILE A 124 -21.31 3.77 -11.58
N GLN A 125 -22.48 3.59 -12.20
CA GLN A 125 -23.71 4.31 -11.86
C GLN A 125 -24.62 3.37 -11.06
N ASN A 126 -24.55 3.45 -9.74
CA ASN A 126 -25.32 2.62 -8.82
C ASN A 126 -25.53 3.39 -7.51
N ASP A 127 -26.72 3.94 -7.31
CA ASP A 127 -27.05 4.88 -6.22
C ASP A 127 -25.96 5.94 -6.01
N GLY A 128 -25.58 6.60 -7.11
CA GLY A 128 -24.48 7.57 -7.17
C GLY A 128 -23.57 7.34 -8.36
N VAL A 129 -22.57 8.21 -8.51
CA VAL A 129 -21.54 8.10 -9.54
C VAL A 129 -20.24 7.74 -8.85
N TRP A 130 -19.66 6.58 -9.19
CA TRP A 130 -18.50 6.04 -8.51
C TRP A 130 -17.31 5.93 -9.46
N ARG A 131 -16.12 6.36 -9.00
CA ARG A 131 -14.85 6.26 -9.75
C ARG A 131 -14.01 5.14 -9.18
N VAL A 132 -13.49 4.29 -10.06
CA VAL A 132 -12.73 3.10 -9.66
C VAL A 132 -11.23 3.36 -9.69
N TYR A 133 -10.55 2.91 -8.64
CA TYR A 133 -9.10 2.98 -8.47
C TYR A 133 -8.52 1.57 -8.37
N GLU A 134 -7.35 1.35 -8.97
CA GLU A 134 -6.68 0.05 -9.05
C GLU A 134 -5.39 -0.01 -8.23
N PHE A 135 -5.13 -1.18 -7.64
CA PHE A 135 -3.99 -1.40 -6.76
C PHE A 135 -3.33 -2.75 -7.08
N THR A 136 -1.99 -2.74 -7.13
CA THR A 136 -1.18 -3.95 -7.17
C THR A 136 -1.25 -4.72 -5.86
N TRP A 137 -1.32 -3.99 -4.74
CA TRP A 137 -1.15 -4.56 -3.41
C TRP A 137 -2.43 -4.49 -2.58
N GLN A 138 -2.78 -5.60 -1.94
CA GLN A 138 -4.00 -5.72 -1.14
C GLN A 138 -4.02 -4.69 -0.02
N MET A 139 -2.91 -4.52 0.71
CA MET A 139 -2.84 -3.58 1.83
C MET A 139 -3.05 -2.13 1.42
N ASP A 140 -2.49 -1.71 0.28
CA ASP A 140 -2.71 -0.36 -0.23
C ASP A 140 -4.20 -0.12 -0.53
N ALA A 141 -4.85 -1.09 -1.16
CA ALA A 141 -6.29 -1.03 -1.41
C ALA A 141 -7.11 -0.98 -0.11
N ILE A 142 -6.74 -1.77 0.91
CA ILE A 142 -7.43 -1.78 2.21
C ILE A 142 -7.27 -0.44 2.94
N LEU A 143 -6.05 0.12 2.96
CA LEU A 143 -5.80 1.42 3.59
C LEU A 143 -6.53 2.55 2.88
N PHE A 144 -6.58 2.50 1.55
CA PHE A 144 -7.34 3.44 0.73
C PHE A 144 -8.84 3.33 1.00
N TRP A 145 -9.38 2.10 0.98
CA TRP A 145 -10.77 1.80 1.28
C TRP A 145 -11.18 2.30 2.67
N ASP A 146 -10.37 1.99 3.68
CA ASP A 146 -10.64 2.35 5.09
C ASP A 146 -10.62 3.87 5.32
N ARG A 147 -9.69 4.59 4.66
CA ARG A 147 -9.51 6.02 4.89
C ARG A 147 -10.57 6.89 4.19
N PHE A 148 -11.00 6.51 3.00
CA PHE A 148 -11.72 7.39 2.06
C PHE A 148 -13.16 6.96 1.76
N GLU A 149 -13.84 6.30 2.71
CA GLU A 149 -15.21 5.81 2.54
C GLU A 149 -15.39 4.92 1.30
N GLY A 150 -14.37 4.14 0.96
CA GLY A 150 -14.36 3.37 -0.26
C GLY A 150 -15.39 2.23 -0.28
N ARG A 151 -15.68 1.75 -1.48
CA ARG A 151 -16.42 0.50 -1.72
C ARG A 151 -15.49 -0.51 -2.36
N TRP A 152 -15.32 -1.66 -1.73
CA TRP A 152 -14.51 -2.73 -2.31
C TRP A 152 -15.23 -3.31 -3.52
N LEU A 153 -14.52 -3.68 -4.59
CA LEU A 153 -15.14 -4.27 -5.77
C LEU A 153 -14.84 -5.77 -5.90
N ARG A 154 -15.90 -6.55 -6.17
CA ARG A 154 -15.81 -7.94 -6.62
C ARG A 154 -16.64 -8.09 -7.89
N GLY A 155 -15.98 -8.39 -9.01
CA GLY A 155 -16.59 -8.26 -10.34
C GLY A 155 -17.03 -6.82 -10.62
N THR A 156 -18.33 -6.59 -10.74
CA THR A 156 -18.95 -5.27 -10.92
C THR A 156 -19.73 -4.80 -9.69
N GLU A 157 -19.70 -5.56 -8.60
CA GLU A 157 -20.52 -5.32 -7.41
C GLU A 157 -19.71 -4.70 -6.27
N PHE A 158 -20.38 -3.86 -5.48
CA PHE A 158 -19.83 -3.34 -4.23
C PHE A 158 -19.89 -4.42 -3.15
N HIS A 159 -18.75 -4.60 -2.49
CA HIS A 159 -18.56 -5.51 -1.39
C HIS A 159 -18.13 -4.72 -0.15
N TYR A 160 -18.55 -5.19 1.02
CA TYR A 160 -18.40 -4.48 2.30
C TYR A 160 -17.65 -5.38 3.29
N PRO A 161 -16.34 -5.56 3.11
CA PRO A 161 -15.55 -6.34 4.03
C PRO A 161 -15.50 -5.67 5.41
N GLU A 162 -15.41 -6.47 6.47
CA GLU A 162 -15.22 -5.95 7.82
C GLU A 162 -13.82 -5.34 7.97
N ARG A 163 -13.74 -4.21 8.70
CA ARG A 163 -12.45 -3.57 9.00
C ARG A 163 -11.63 -4.49 9.90
N PRO A 164 -10.41 -4.88 9.50
CA PRO A 164 -9.56 -5.72 10.35
C PRO A 164 -9.12 -4.98 11.62
N GLU A 165 -9.15 -5.65 12.77
CA GLU A 165 -8.83 -5.06 14.09
C GLU A 165 -7.43 -4.45 14.16
N ASN A 166 -6.45 -5.08 13.50
CA ASN A 166 -5.04 -4.67 13.51
C ASN A 166 -4.63 -3.91 12.24
N LEU A 167 -5.55 -3.16 11.63
CA LEU A 167 -5.24 -2.32 10.48
C LEU A 167 -4.39 -1.10 10.91
N PRO A 168 -3.14 -0.95 10.40
CA PRO A 168 -2.36 0.24 10.69
C PRO A 168 -3.04 1.48 10.11
N SER A 169 -2.89 2.62 10.77
CA SER A 169 -3.41 3.90 10.27
C SER A 169 -2.41 4.58 9.35
N LEU A 170 -2.91 5.29 8.34
CA LEU A 170 -2.10 6.20 7.54
C LEU A 170 -1.55 7.33 8.41
N LYS A 171 -0.35 7.81 8.09
CA LYS A 171 0.20 9.03 8.70
C LYS A 171 -0.76 10.18 8.47
N PRO A 172 -1.15 10.91 9.53
CA PRO A 172 -2.05 12.05 9.41
C PRO A 172 -1.34 13.22 8.73
N LEU A 173 -2.10 14.13 8.13
CA LEU A 173 -1.59 15.43 7.69
C LEU A 173 -1.51 16.36 8.91
N GLU A 174 -0.31 16.60 9.42
CA GLU A 174 -0.10 17.60 10.48
C GLU A 174 -0.31 19.02 9.95
N ASN A 175 -1.03 19.86 10.69
CA ASN A 175 -1.31 21.26 10.36
C ASN A 175 -2.03 21.50 9.01
N TRP A 176 -2.79 20.52 8.51
CA TRP A 176 -3.57 20.70 7.29
C TRP A 176 -4.71 21.71 7.49
N PRO A 177 -4.85 22.73 6.63
CA PRO A 177 -5.97 23.65 6.72
C PRO A 177 -7.26 22.86 6.50
N LYS A 178 -8.16 22.87 7.50
CA LYS A 178 -9.48 22.27 7.33
C LYS A 178 -10.14 22.92 6.12
N PHE A 179 -10.55 22.11 5.15
CA PHE A 179 -11.27 22.58 3.98
C PHE A 179 -12.45 23.45 4.44
N ASN A 180 -12.45 24.72 4.04
CA ASN A 180 -13.54 25.63 4.32
C ASN A 180 -14.29 25.89 3.01
N PRO A 181 -15.50 25.33 2.83
CA PRO A 181 -16.27 25.49 1.59
C PRO A 181 -16.64 26.96 1.29
N ARG A 182 -16.45 27.89 2.24
CA ARG A 182 -16.61 29.34 2.02
C ARG A 182 -15.49 29.99 1.21
N ASN A 183 -14.35 29.33 1.04
CA ASN A 183 -13.19 29.86 0.29
C ASN A 183 -13.33 29.71 -1.23
N LEU A 184 -14.43 29.12 -1.71
CA LEU A 184 -14.77 28.98 -3.15
C LEU A 184 -15.69 30.11 -3.67
N ARG A 185 -15.81 31.22 -2.93
CA ARG A 185 -16.57 32.40 -3.38
C ARG A 185 -15.75 33.31 -4.28
#